data_AF-A0A821E255-F1
#
_entry.id   AF-A0A821E255-F1
#
_cell.length_a   1.000
_cell.length_b   1.000
_cell.length_c   1.000
_cell.angle_alpha   90.00
_cell.angle_beta   90.00
_cell.angle_gamma   90.00
#
_symmetry.space_group_name_H-M   'P 1'
#
loop_
_entity.id
_entity.type
_entity.pdbx_description
1 polymer ?
#
loop_
_entity_poly.entity_id
_entity_poly.type
_entity_poly.pdbx_seq_one_letter_code
_entity_poly.pdbx_strand_id
1 'polypeptide(L)'
;ICVSTKRNKIQIYRLDKVNINLIHEISVQDSLISIAMDEHGIIGCSETEYFSYDPPNSNDRRSIGSFTSIFKLDDPNITTCFTNISPGQYLLNGPNVGVTTSLQGMSQRAPIMFVNPPMNFVYSHPYLIVLVRDYIHIYSYLDDQLKQEIPLKYCRTLLTMQQENIKNIIVTNKDNIYLLVPLSLEEQIDQLLNSYRLQEALTLAESSCSSIKQRSTNRLVLSTKKRIAFIEFSAMNVIRALSLFDDINLDFHEIMTQIPNFSPLTSPWSNIDENTKNQYSQWLNAFCDYMTKKSAEFSRQPVRKKNRLKIGKSNITF
;
A
#
# COMPACT_ATOMS: atom_id res chain seq x y z
N ILE A 1 -4.01 2.79 28.85
CA ILE A 1 -2.78 3.63 28.80
C ILE A 1 -1.63 2.78 29.30
N CYS A 2 -0.47 2.87 28.66
CA CYS A 2 0.75 2.19 29.09
C CYS A 2 1.81 3.23 29.42
N VAL A 3 2.49 3.09 30.56
CA VAL A 3 3.50 4.05 31.04
C VAL A 3 4.72 3.31 31.57
N SER A 4 5.92 3.80 31.24
CA SER A 4 7.16 3.33 31.86
C SER A 4 7.47 4.14 33.13
N THR A 5 7.98 3.45 34.15
CA THR A 5 8.41 4.07 35.42
C THR A 5 9.93 4.06 35.52
N LYS A 6 10.47 4.96 36.36
CA LYS A 6 11.91 5.01 36.66
C LYS A 6 12.49 3.77 37.35
N ARG A 7 11.64 2.79 37.71
CA ARG A 7 12.02 1.54 38.40
C ARG A 7 12.01 0.34 37.45
N ASN A 8 12.20 0.58 36.16
CA ASN A 8 12.12 -0.44 35.10
C ASN A 8 10.82 -1.23 35.15
N LYS A 9 9.69 -0.53 35.36
CA LYS A 9 8.37 -1.15 35.33
C LYS A 9 7.49 -0.53 34.27
N ILE A 10 6.71 -1.38 33.61
CA ILE A 10 5.63 -0.99 32.71
C ILE A 10 4.32 -1.12 33.47
N GLN A 11 3.58 -0.03 33.56
CA GLN A 11 2.28 0.02 34.21
C GLN A 11 1.17 0.20 33.18
N ILE A 12 0.19 -0.71 33.22
CA ILE A 12 -0.98 -0.72 32.35
C ILE A 12 -2.17 -0.20 33.13
N TYR A 13 -2.73 0.91 32.68
CA TYR A 13 -3.87 1.57 33.28
C TYR A 13 -5.13 1.46 32.42
N ARG A 14 -6.26 1.17 33.07
CA ARG A 14 -7.60 1.38 32.52
C ARG A 14 -7.98 2.83 32.73
N LEU A 15 -8.44 3.48 31.68
CA LEU A 15 -9.08 4.78 31.80
C LEU A 15 -10.59 4.56 31.72
N ASP A 16 -11.29 4.80 32.82
CA ASP A 16 -12.74 4.90 32.85
C ASP A 16 -13.13 6.39 32.71
N LYS A 17 -14.44 6.71 32.63
CA LYS A 17 -14.90 8.10 32.46
C LYS A 17 -14.37 9.10 33.50
N VAL A 18 -13.98 8.61 34.68
CA VAL A 18 -13.60 9.44 35.84
C VAL A 18 -12.28 8.99 36.47
N ASN A 19 -11.93 7.70 36.35
CA ASN A 19 -10.84 7.09 37.12
C ASN A 19 -9.76 6.51 36.22
N ILE A 20 -8.52 6.57 36.71
CA ILE A 20 -7.37 5.88 36.11
C ILE A 20 -6.98 4.76 37.07
N ASN A 21 -7.26 3.52 36.65
CA ASN A 21 -7.09 2.33 37.48
C ASN A 21 -5.89 1.51 36.99
N LEU A 22 -4.92 1.23 37.86
CA LEU A 22 -3.82 0.32 37.54
C LEU A 22 -4.37 -1.11 37.43
N ILE A 23 -4.18 -1.74 36.27
CA ILE A 23 -4.62 -3.12 36.02
C ILE A 23 -3.46 -4.10 36.16
N HIS A 24 -2.30 -3.72 35.63
CA HIS A 24 -1.17 -4.63 35.51
C HIS A 24 0.16 -3.88 35.64
N GLU A 25 1.15 -4.57 36.20
CA GLU A 25 2.51 -4.06 36.35
C GLU A 25 3.49 -5.15 35.94
N ILE A 26 4.42 -4.80 35.06
CA ILE A 26 5.42 -5.70 34.49
C ILE A 26 6.79 -5.16 34.89
N SER A 27 7.65 -6.01 35.43
CA SER A 27 9.04 -5.64 35.70
C SER A 27 9.90 -6.01 34.49
N VAL A 28 10.72 -5.06 34.04
CA VAL A 28 11.68 -5.19 32.94
C VAL A 28 13.08 -5.19 33.56
N GLN A 29 14.00 -5.96 33.00
CA GLN A 29 15.36 -6.08 33.55
C GLN A 29 16.12 -4.75 33.40
N ASP A 30 16.06 -4.16 32.22
CA ASP A 30 16.84 -2.97 31.84
C ASP A 30 16.00 -1.70 31.72
N SER A 31 16.67 -0.56 31.62
CA SER A 31 16.02 0.73 31.39
C SER A 31 15.25 0.72 30.07
N LEU A 32 14.03 1.25 30.09
CA LEU A 32 13.19 1.35 28.91
C LEU A 32 13.52 2.60 28.10
N ILE A 33 13.77 2.41 26.81
CA ILE A 33 13.99 3.49 25.85
C ILE A 33 12.64 3.94 25.26
N SER A 34 11.83 2.98 24.81
CA SER A 34 10.54 3.26 24.17
C SER A 34 9.55 2.12 24.36
N ILE A 35 8.26 2.47 24.38
CA ILE A 35 7.14 1.54 24.52
C ILE A 35 5.98 1.98 23.61
N ALA A 36 5.25 1.01 23.04
CA ALA A 36 3.92 1.24 22.50
C ALA A 36 2.99 0.09 22.86
N MET A 37 1.70 0.40 22.78
CA MET A 37 0.62 -0.51 23.09
C MET A 37 -0.44 -0.36 22.01
N ASP A 38 -0.94 -1.48 21.50
CA ASP A 38 -2.15 -1.55 20.70
C ASP A 38 -3.19 -2.45 21.39
N GLU A 39 -4.25 -2.82 20.68
CA GLU A 39 -5.30 -3.70 21.20
C GLU A 39 -4.83 -5.15 21.41
N HIS A 40 -3.72 -5.55 20.80
CA HIS A 40 -3.19 -6.91 20.86
C HIS A 40 -2.11 -7.09 21.92
N GLY A 41 -1.37 -6.04 22.25
CA GLY A 41 -0.36 -6.13 23.30
C GLY A 41 0.57 -4.93 23.35
N ILE A 42 1.75 -5.17 23.93
CA ILE A 42 2.78 -4.16 24.14
C ILE A 42 4.03 -4.58 23.37
N ILE A 43 4.63 -3.61 22.70
CA ILE A 43 5.99 -3.69 22.17
C ILE A 43 6.86 -2.71 22.95
N GLY A 44 8.08 -3.11 23.26
CA GLY A 44 9.02 -2.23 23.94
C GLY A 44 10.45 -2.48 23.51
N CYS A 45 11.29 -1.50 23.81
CA CYS A 45 12.72 -1.55 23.59
C CYS A 45 13.40 -1.09 24.87
N SER A 46 14.27 -1.95 25.39
CA SER A 46 15.21 -1.65 26.46
C SER A 46 16.58 -1.28 25.87
N GLU A 47 17.55 -0.99 26.74
CA GLU A 47 18.95 -0.81 26.34
C GLU A 47 19.58 -2.06 25.69
N THR A 48 19.02 -3.25 25.91
CA THR A 48 19.63 -4.52 25.53
C THR A 48 18.80 -5.36 24.56
N GLU A 49 17.50 -5.10 24.42
CA GLU A 49 16.64 -5.90 23.55
C GLU A 49 15.36 -5.18 23.12
N TYR A 50 14.80 -5.65 22.01
CA TYR A 50 13.38 -5.49 21.71
C TYR A 50 12.60 -6.66 22.30
N PHE A 51 11.48 -6.34 22.94
CA PHE A 51 10.61 -7.33 23.54
C PHE A 51 9.14 -7.02 23.25
N SER A 52 8.32 -8.04 23.40
CA SER A 52 6.87 -7.93 23.34
C SER A 52 6.26 -8.54 24.59
N TYR A 53 5.09 -8.01 24.95
CA TYR A 53 4.31 -8.52 26.04
C TYR A 53 2.85 -8.67 25.60
N ASP A 54 2.37 -9.90 25.66
CA ASP A 54 0.97 -10.25 25.44
C ASP A 54 0.25 -10.27 26.80
N PRO A 55 -0.66 -9.32 27.07
CA PRO A 55 -1.36 -9.24 28.35
C PRO A 55 -2.31 -10.43 28.56
N PRO A 56 -2.56 -10.83 29.81
CA PRO A 56 -3.52 -11.88 30.11
C PRO A 56 -4.91 -11.48 29.59
N ASN A 57 -5.57 -12.43 28.92
CA ASN A 57 -6.94 -12.28 28.45
C ASN A 57 -7.89 -12.10 29.65
N SER A 58 -8.55 -10.94 29.71
CA SER A 58 -9.46 -10.62 30.81
C SER A 58 -10.64 -11.58 30.95
N ASN A 59 -11.01 -12.29 29.87
CA ASN A 59 -12.12 -13.24 29.86
C ASN A 59 -11.70 -14.65 30.30
N ASP A 60 -10.40 -14.95 30.29
CA ASP A 60 -9.86 -16.22 30.75
C ASP A 60 -9.00 -16.02 32.00
N ARG A 61 -9.58 -16.39 33.14
CA ARG A 61 -8.91 -16.31 34.45
C ARG A 61 -7.66 -17.18 34.57
N ARG A 62 -7.42 -18.12 33.65
CA ARG A 62 -6.21 -18.95 33.61
C ARG A 62 -5.13 -18.39 32.69
N SER A 63 -5.44 -17.35 31.90
CA SER A 63 -4.44 -16.75 31.04
C SER A 63 -3.40 -16.01 31.89
N ILE A 64 -2.14 -16.27 31.60
CA ILE A 64 -0.99 -15.60 32.19
C ILE A 64 -0.39 -14.77 31.06
N GLY A 65 -0.03 -13.51 31.34
CA GLY A 65 0.63 -12.67 30.36
C GLY A 65 1.97 -13.28 29.92
N SER A 66 2.29 -13.16 28.64
CA SER A 66 3.50 -13.74 28.06
C SER A 66 4.50 -12.64 27.71
N PHE A 67 5.73 -12.78 28.17
CA PHE A 67 6.84 -11.91 27.80
C PHE A 67 7.73 -12.64 26.79
N THR A 68 7.98 -12.01 25.65
CA THR A 68 8.78 -12.59 24.56
C THR A 68 9.89 -11.63 24.16
N SER A 69 11.14 -12.04 24.35
CA SER A 69 12.31 -11.38 23.75
C SER A 69 12.28 -11.61 22.24
N ILE A 70 12.35 -10.53 21.45
CA ILE A 70 12.27 -10.58 19.99
C ILE A 70 13.68 -10.65 19.40
N PHE A 71 14.53 -9.68 19.75
CA PHE A 71 15.93 -9.71 19.38
C PHE A 71 16.78 -8.83 20.31
N LYS A 72 18.05 -9.20 20.48
CA LYS A 72 19.02 -8.49 21.32
C LYS A 72 19.70 -7.37 20.55
N LEU A 73 20.03 -6.30 21.26
CA LEU A 73 20.77 -5.16 20.78
C LEU A 73 22.23 -5.31 21.16
N ASP A 74 23.05 -5.61 20.17
CA ASP A 74 24.49 -5.81 20.37
C ASP A 74 25.29 -4.49 20.26
N ASP A 75 24.69 -3.43 19.69
CA ASP A 75 25.33 -2.11 19.54
C ASP A 75 24.54 -1.03 20.29
N PRO A 76 25.12 -0.45 21.37
CA PRO A 76 24.45 0.57 22.17
C PRO A 76 24.29 1.91 21.44
N ASN A 77 24.94 2.10 20.27
CA ASN A 77 24.84 3.34 19.49
C ASN A 77 23.68 3.35 18.50
N ILE A 78 22.98 2.22 18.33
CA ILE A 78 21.81 2.16 17.44
C ILE A 78 20.72 3.04 18.04
N THR A 79 20.23 4.00 17.23
CA THR A 79 18.99 4.72 17.58
C THR A 79 17.82 3.76 17.39
N THR A 80 17.25 3.28 18.48
CA THR A 80 16.13 2.34 18.44
C THR A 80 14.82 3.06 18.21
N CYS A 81 14.04 2.54 17.27
CA CYS A 81 12.70 3.01 16.95
C CYS A 81 11.83 1.86 16.44
N PHE A 82 10.53 2.04 16.52
CA PHE A 82 9.56 1.09 15.99
C PHE A 82 8.25 1.80 15.63
N THR A 83 7.47 1.19 14.75
CA THR A 83 6.11 1.64 14.41
C THR A 83 5.19 0.44 14.24
N ASN A 84 3.92 0.65 14.55
CA ASN A 84 2.87 -0.29 14.18
C ASN A 84 2.65 -0.23 12.64
N ILE A 85 2.57 -1.40 12.01
CA ILE A 85 2.27 -1.56 10.58
C ILE A 85 0.83 -2.03 10.38
N SER A 86 0.41 -2.96 11.22
CA SER A 86 -0.95 -3.47 11.31
C SER A 86 -1.22 -3.90 12.75
N PRO A 87 -2.48 -4.20 13.12
CA PRO A 87 -2.78 -4.70 14.45
C PRO A 87 -1.91 -5.92 14.81
N GLY A 88 -1.18 -5.85 15.92
CA GLY A 88 -0.27 -6.89 16.41
C GLY A 88 1.03 -7.06 15.60
N GLN A 89 1.31 -6.19 14.62
CA GLN A 89 2.54 -6.22 13.82
C GLN A 89 3.30 -4.91 13.89
N TYR A 90 4.60 -5.04 14.11
CA TYR A 90 5.50 -3.94 14.34
C TYR A 90 6.71 -4.05 13.42
N LEU A 91 7.11 -2.92 12.85
CA LEU A 91 8.41 -2.79 12.22
C LEU A 91 9.39 -2.29 13.27
N LEU A 92 10.52 -2.96 13.42
CA LEU A 92 11.61 -2.63 14.33
C LEU A 92 12.85 -2.34 13.49
N ASN A 93 13.74 -1.43 13.92
CA ASN A 93 15.03 -1.29 13.24
C ASN A 93 16.16 -2.08 13.89
N GLY A 94 17.03 -2.59 13.05
CA GLY A 94 18.45 -2.76 13.36
C GLY A 94 19.26 -1.55 12.86
N PRO A 95 20.58 -1.70 12.64
CA PRO A 95 21.44 -0.61 12.18
C PRO A 95 21.01 -0.02 10.83
N ASN A 96 20.89 -0.86 9.80
CA ASN A 96 20.50 -0.47 8.43
C ASN A 96 19.39 -1.35 7.88
N VAL A 97 18.57 -1.92 8.77
CA VAL A 97 17.56 -2.90 8.41
C VAL A 97 16.27 -2.67 9.20
N GLY A 98 15.13 -2.88 8.56
CA GLY A 98 13.82 -2.91 9.19
C GLY A 98 13.27 -4.33 9.20
N VAL A 99 12.89 -4.85 10.36
CA VAL A 99 12.34 -6.20 10.53
C VAL A 99 10.91 -6.09 11.02
N THR A 100 9.98 -6.69 10.27
CA THR A 100 8.58 -6.75 10.66
C THR A 100 8.33 -8.00 11.49
N THR A 101 7.86 -7.83 12.71
CA THR A 101 7.58 -8.91 13.65
C THR A 101 6.16 -8.84 14.19
N SER A 102 5.61 -10.00 14.57
CA SER A 102 4.45 -10.07 15.45
C SER A 102 4.85 -9.99 16.93
N LEU A 103 3.85 -9.91 17.82
CA LEU A 103 4.02 -10.04 19.27
C LEU A 103 4.57 -11.40 19.74
N GLN A 104 4.63 -12.40 18.86
CA GLN A 104 5.26 -13.69 19.16
C GLN A 104 6.72 -13.74 18.69
N GLY A 105 7.28 -12.61 18.24
CA GLY A 105 8.64 -12.54 17.69
C GLY A 105 8.79 -13.16 16.29
N MET A 106 7.67 -13.47 15.61
CA MET A 106 7.70 -14.10 14.30
C MET A 106 7.80 -13.06 13.19
N SER A 107 8.83 -13.17 12.35
CA SER A 107 8.94 -12.35 11.14
C SER A 107 8.05 -12.88 10.02
N GLN A 108 7.27 -11.98 9.40
CA GLN A 108 6.37 -12.32 8.30
C GLN A 108 6.85 -11.85 6.93
N ARG A 109 7.91 -11.03 6.89
CA ARG A 109 8.42 -10.41 5.67
C ARG A 109 9.95 -10.46 5.66
N ALA A 110 10.54 -10.50 4.47
CA ALA A 110 11.95 -10.19 4.31
C ALA A 110 12.27 -8.81 4.91
N PRO A 111 13.46 -8.64 5.51
CA PRO A 111 13.86 -7.35 6.07
C PRO A 111 14.02 -6.27 4.99
N ILE A 112 13.64 -5.03 5.34
CA ILE A 112 13.82 -3.85 4.49
C ILE A 112 15.23 -3.32 4.70
N MET A 113 15.99 -3.16 3.62
CA MET A 113 17.34 -2.60 3.71
C MET A 113 17.29 -1.08 3.57
N PHE A 114 17.73 -0.37 4.61
CA PHE A 114 17.81 1.08 4.59
C PHE A 114 19.15 1.56 4.05
N VAL A 115 19.13 2.60 3.23
CA VAL A 115 20.34 3.27 2.72
C VAL A 115 21.17 3.88 3.86
N ASN A 116 20.50 4.42 4.87
CA ASN A 116 21.11 5.00 6.07
C ASN A 116 20.40 4.53 7.33
N PRO A 117 21.08 4.56 8.49
CA PRO A 117 20.45 4.19 9.75
C PRO A 117 19.22 5.04 10.06
N PRO A 118 18.06 4.43 10.29
CA PRO A 118 16.85 5.17 10.63
C PRO A 118 16.99 5.79 12.02
N MET A 119 16.59 7.05 12.16
CA MET A 119 16.43 7.70 13.46
C MET A 119 15.01 7.53 13.99
N ASN A 120 14.04 7.44 13.08
CA ASN A 120 12.64 7.18 13.37
C ASN A 120 11.97 6.70 12.07
N PHE A 121 10.83 6.03 12.17
CA PHE A 121 10.02 5.72 11.00
C PHE A 121 8.54 5.69 11.34
N VAL A 122 7.74 6.02 10.34
CA VAL A 122 6.29 6.08 10.38
C VAL A 122 5.76 5.30 9.20
N TYR A 123 4.80 4.42 9.46
CA TYR A 123 4.11 3.71 8.39
C TYR A 123 2.81 4.41 8.03
N SER A 124 2.60 4.65 6.74
CA SER A 124 1.36 5.15 6.17
C SER A 124 1.13 4.44 4.86
N HIS A 125 0.32 3.38 4.89
CA HIS A 125 0.12 2.50 3.74
C HIS A 125 -0.12 3.29 2.43
N PRO A 126 0.58 2.96 1.34
CA PRO A 126 1.52 1.85 1.16
C PRO A 126 2.99 2.20 1.47
N TYR A 127 3.26 3.33 2.11
CA TYR A 127 4.59 3.87 2.28
C TYR A 127 5.12 3.73 3.72
N LEU A 128 6.44 3.58 3.79
CA LEU A 128 7.22 3.73 5.02
C LEU A 128 8.05 5.01 4.91
N ILE A 129 7.77 5.95 5.79
CA ILE A 129 8.46 7.23 5.88
C ILE A 129 9.56 7.07 6.94
N VAL A 130 10.81 7.23 6.54
CA VAL A 130 11.97 7.02 7.40
C VAL A 130 12.68 8.36 7.58
N LEU A 131 12.80 8.77 8.83
CA LEU A 131 13.61 9.92 9.20
C LEU A 131 15.07 9.49 9.33
N VAL A 132 15.94 10.13 8.57
CA VAL A 132 17.39 10.02 8.71
C VAL A 132 17.97 11.42 8.94
N ARG A 133 19.27 11.52 9.22
CA ARG A 133 19.90 12.77 9.73
C ARG A 133 19.60 14.02 8.90
N ASP A 134 19.71 13.92 7.58
CA ASP A 134 19.61 15.08 6.66
C ASP A 134 18.48 14.93 5.63
N TYR A 135 17.72 13.84 5.69
CA TYR A 135 16.72 13.48 4.70
C TYR A 135 15.51 12.80 5.33
N ILE A 136 14.39 12.86 4.63
CA ILE A 136 13.27 11.95 4.80
C ILE A 136 13.28 11.01 3.60
N HIS A 137 13.40 9.72 3.88
CA HIS A 137 13.35 8.68 2.86
C HIS A 137 11.94 8.09 2.83
N ILE A 138 11.37 7.96 1.64
CA ILE A 138 10.06 7.34 1.43
C ILE A 138 10.29 6.01 0.72
N TYR A 139 10.13 4.92 1.46
CA TYR A 139 10.16 3.57 0.91
C TYR A 139 8.74 3.13 0.58
N SER A 140 8.59 2.41 -0.53
CA SER A 140 7.38 1.65 -0.79
C SER A 140 7.45 0.36 0.02
N TYR A 141 6.45 0.15 0.88
CA TYR A 141 6.32 -1.07 1.66
C TYR A 141 5.75 -2.22 0.80
N LEU A 142 5.50 -2.01 -0.50
CA LEU A 142 5.05 -3.06 -1.41
C LEU A 142 6.25 -3.82 -1.98
N ASP A 143 7.29 -3.11 -2.39
CA ASP A 143 8.48 -3.64 -3.09
C ASP A 143 9.81 -3.34 -2.39
N ASP A 144 9.77 -2.74 -1.20
CA ASP A 144 10.92 -2.40 -0.36
C ASP A 144 11.92 -1.42 -1.01
N GLN A 145 11.50 -0.70 -2.04
CA GLN A 145 12.35 0.25 -2.76
C GLN A 145 12.21 1.67 -2.23
N LEU A 146 13.33 2.41 -2.20
CA LEU A 146 13.33 3.86 -1.98
C LEU A 146 12.68 4.55 -3.20
N LYS A 147 11.57 5.24 -2.98
CA LYS A 147 10.82 5.95 -4.03
C LYS A 147 11.14 7.43 -4.08
N GLN A 148 11.44 8.04 -2.93
CA GLN A 148 11.73 9.46 -2.85
C GLN A 148 12.66 9.77 -1.69
N GLU A 149 13.50 10.78 -1.90
CA GLU A 149 14.34 11.39 -0.88
C GLU A 149 13.99 12.88 -0.81
N ILE A 150 13.65 13.36 0.39
CA ILE A 150 13.33 14.77 0.62
C ILE A 150 14.44 15.35 1.52
N PRO A 151 15.27 16.27 1.01
CA PRO A 151 16.31 16.91 1.81
C PRO A 151 15.69 17.78 2.88
N LEU A 152 15.90 17.43 4.16
CA LEU A 152 15.38 18.17 5.29
C LEU A 152 16.28 17.99 6.52
N LYS A 153 17.11 18.99 6.77
CA LYS A 153 18.16 18.92 7.79
C LYS A 153 17.67 19.15 9.20
N TYR A 154 18.39 18.54 10.15
CA TYR A 154 18.22 18.72 11.59
C TYR A 154 16.83 18.35 12.13
N CYS A 155 16.11 17.50 11.40
CA CYS A 155 14.85 16.96 11.86
C CYS A 155 15.08 16.00 13.02
N ARG A 156 14.23 16.10 14.04
CA ARG A 156 14.36 15.34 15.28
C ARG A 156 13.19 14.42 15.53
N THR A 157 12.01 14.77 15.01
CA THR A 157 10.79 14.03 15.32
C THR A 157 9.99 13.81 14.05
N LEU A 158 9.48 12.59 13.92
CA LEU A 158 8.56 12.14 12.89
C LEU A 158 7.39 11.49 13.61
N LEU A 159 6.18 12.01 13.40
CA LEU A 159 4.97 11.57 14.12
C LEU A 159 3.82 11.38 13.15
N THR A 160 2.90 10.50 13.51
CA THR A 160 1.60 10.38 12.87
C THR A 160 0.52 10.98 13.75
N MET A 161 -0.41 11.67 13.11
CA MET A 161 -1.66 12.08 13.74
C MET A 161 -2.81 11.54 12.89
N GLN A 162 -3.58 10.62 13.46
CA GLN A 162 -4.81 10.15 12.86
C GLN A 162 -5.96 11.05 13.31
N GLN A 163 -6.63 11.69 12.36
CA GLN A 163 -7.89 12.42 12.57
C GLN A 163 -8.94 11.83 11.63
N GLU A 164 -9.90 11.12 12.20
CA GLU A 164 -10.91 10.37 11.44
C GLU A 164 -10.25 9.47 10.38
N ASN A 165 -10.46 9.78 9.09
CA ASN A 165 -9.93 9.04 7.95
C ASN A 165 -8.64 9.64 7.37
N ILE A 166 -8.10 10.70 7.97
CA ILE A 166 -6.90 11.39 7.49
C ILE A 166 -5.73 11.07 8.42
N LYS A 167 -4.65 10.58 7.81
CA LYS A 167 -3.38 10.34 8.50
C LYS A 167 -2.40 11.44 8.11
N ASN A 168 -2.16 12.35 9.04
CA ASN A 168 -1.20 13.42 8.87
C ASN A 168 0.18 12.97 9.37
N ILE A 169 1.21 13.28 8.60
CA ILE A 169 2.60 12.97 8.96
C ILE A 169 3.30 14.29 9.25
N ILE A 170 3.75 14.44 10.48
CA ILE A 170 4.37 15.67 10.96
C ILE A 170 5.85 15.43 11.17
N VAL A 171 6.67 16.33 10.65
CA VAL A 171 8.12 16.35 10.87
C VAL A 171 8.49 17.65 11.53
N THR A 172 9.33 17.59 12.55
CA THR A 172 9.77 18.78 13.27
C THR A 172 11.29 18.86 13.32
N ASN A 173 11.78 20.08 13.20
CA ASN A 173 13.13 20.44 13.61
C ASN A 173 13.05 21.47 14.76
N LYS A 174 14.17 22.11 15.10
CA LYS A 174 14.20 23.08 16.21
C LYS A 174 13.30 24.31 15.96
N ASP A 175 13.17 24.73 14.71
CA ASP A 175 12.60 26.05 14.36
C ASP A 175 11.25 25.94 13.64
N ASN A 176 10.97 24.81 12.99
CA ASN A 176 9.85 24.62 12.09
C ASN A 176 9.12 23.30 12.35
N ILE A 177 7.82 23.33 12.05
CA ILE A 177 6.93 22.16 11.98
C ILE A 177 6.48 22.03 10.53
N TYR A 178 6.73 20.87 9.94
CA TYR A 178 6.35 20.53 8.58
C TYR A 178 5.25 19.49 8.59
N LEU A 179 4.29 19.64 7.66
CA LEU A 179 3.30 18.63 7.36
C LEU A 179 3.66 18.00 6.01
N LEU A 180 3.90 16.69 6.00
CA LEU A 180 4.06 15.95 4.75
C LEU A 180 2.69 15.60 4.20
N VAL A 181 2.40 16.13 3.01
CA VAL A 181 1.15 15.91 2.30
C VAL A 181 1.43 14.95 1.13
N PRO A 182 0.83 13.75 1.12
CA PRO A 182 0.97 12.84 -0.01
C PRO A 182 0.21 13.40 -1.22
N LEU A 183 0.74 13.15 -2.43
CA LEU A 183 -0.03 13.33 -3.67
C LEU A 183 -1.25 12.40 -3.67
N SER A 184 -2.28 12.74 -4.43
CA SER A 184 -3.41 11.83 -4.60
C SER A 184 -2.95 10.51 -5.25
N LEU A 185 -3.66 9.42 -4.97
CA LEU A 185 -3.28 8.10 -5.49
C LEU A 185 -3.36 8.09 -7.02
N GLU A 186 -4.35 8.80 -7.58
CA GLU A 186 -4.55 9.02 -9.01
C GLU A 186 -3.34 9.71 -9.65
N GLU A 187 -2.86 10.82 -9.06
CA GLU A 187 -1.68 11.53 -9.57
C GLU A 187 -0.41 10.68 -9.51
N GLN A 188 -0.24 9.89 -8.44
CA GLN A 188 0.89 8.97 -8.34
C GLN A 188 0.85 7.89 -9.43
N ILE A 189 -0.34 7.33 -9.69
CA ILE A 189 -0.55 6.38 -10.79
C ILE A 189 -0.27 7.05 -12.14
N ASP A 190 -0.72 8.28 -12.35
CA ASP A 190 -0.45 9.04 -13.58
C ASP A 190 1.04 9.20 -13.85
N GLN A 191 1.82 9.57 -12.83
CA GLN A 191 3.28 9.70 -12.94
C GLN A 191 3.95 8.37 -13.28
N LEU A 192 3.51 7.26 -12.68
CA LEU A 192 4.03 5.93 -12.98
C LEU A 192 3.69 5.48 -14.41
N LEU A 193 2.46 5.73 -14.88
CA LEU A 193 2.06 5.41 -16.24
C LEU A 193 2.82 6.25 -17.27
N ASN A 194 3.00 7.55 -17.02
CA ASN A 194 3.75 8.46 -17.90
C ASN A 194 5.24 8.10 -17.98
N SER A 195 5.79 7.45 -16.95
CA SER A 195 7.16 6.93 -16.94
C SER A 195 7.27 5.46 -17.38
N TYR A 196 6.20 4.90 -17.97
CA TYR A 196 6.11 3.51 -18.42
C TYR A 196 6.36 2.45 -17.32
N ARG A 197 6.20 2.81 -16.04
CA ARG A 197 6.29 1.89 -14.90
C ARG A 197 4.95 1.22 -14.64
N LEU A 198 4.48 0.46 -15.64
CA LEU A 198 3.11 -0.07 -15.69
C LEU A 198 2.79 -1.05 -14.55
N GLN A 199 3.75 -1.90 -14.18
CA GLN A 199 3.54 -2.88 -13.12
C GLN A 199 3.45 -2.19 -11.74
N GLU A 200 4.30 -1.21 -11.47
CA GLU A 200 4.25 -0.42 -10.23
C GLU A 200 2.91 0.34 -10.12
N ALA A 201 2.45 0.95 -11.22
CA ALA A 201 1.16 1.63 -11.27
C ALA A 201 0.00 0.68 -10.92
N LEU A 202 0.02 -0.54 -11.47
CA LEU A 202 -1.01 -1.54 -11.17
C LEU A 202 -0.94 -2.01 -9.71
N THR A 203 0.26 -2.31 -9.21
CA THR A 203 0.45 -2.75 -7.81
C THR A 203 0.02 -1.66 -6.82
N LEU A 204 0.29 -0.39 -7.12
CA LEU A 204 -0.17 0.75 -6.33
C LEU A 204 -1.70 0.90 -6.37
N ALA A 205 -2.33 0.77 -7.54
CA ALA A 205 -3.79 0.80 -7.63
C ALA A 205 -4.43 -0.35 -6.86
N GLU A 206 -3.86 -1.55 -6.93
CA GLU A 206 -4.36 -2.73 -6.20
C GLU A 206 -4.18 -2.63 -4.69
N SER A 207 -3.21 -1.85 -4.21
CA SER A 207 -2.99 -1.63 -2.77
C SER A 207 -4.12 -0.82 -2.12
N SER A 208 -4.91 -0.09 -2.91
CA SER A 208 -6.11 0.60 -2.42
C SER A 208 -7.24 -0.36 -2.04
N CYS A 209 -7.13 -1.65 -2.38
CA CYS A 209 -8.16 -2.65 -2.12
C CYS A 209 -7.80 -3.48 -0.89
N SER A 210 -8.75 -3.62 0.04
CA SER A 210 -8.59 -4.46 1.23
C SER A 210 -8.64 -5.96 0.92
N SER A 211 -9.16 -6.36 -0.24
CA SER A 211 -9.24 -7.76 -0.65
C SER A 211 -9.10 -7.96 -2.17
N ILE A 212 -8.71 -9.18 -2.57
CA ILE A 212 -8.58 -9.58 -3.98
C ILE A 212 -9.93 -9.45 -4.71
N LYS A 213 -11.05 -9.75 -4.05
CA LYS A 213 -12.40 -9.63 -4.63
C LYS A 213 -12.76 -8.17 -4.97
N GLN A 214 -12.24 -7.20 -4.21
CA GLN A 214 -12.47 -5.80 -4.52
C GLN A 214 -11.70 -5.35 -5.77
N ARG A 215 -10.54 -5.95 -6.07
CA ARG A 215 -9.71 -5.54 -7.22
C ARG A 215 -10.45 -5.64 -8.56
N SER A 216 -11.34 -6.62 -8.73
CA SER A 216 -12.13 -6.78 -9.96
C SER A 216 -13.30 -5.80 -10.11
N THR A 217 -13.64 -5.07 -9.05
CA THR A 217 -14.78 -4.13 -9.03
C THR A 217 -14.36 -2.69 -8.69
N ASN A 218 -13.13 -2.51 -8.20
CA ASN A 218 -12.59 -1.22 -7.82
C ASN A 218 -12.36 -0.35 -9.06
N ARG A 219 -12.96 0.85 -9.07
CA ARG A 219 -12.89 1.78 -10.20
C ARG A 219 -11.46 2.23 -10.52
N LEU A 220 -10.63 2.46 -9.51
CA LEU A 220 -9.25 2.88 -9.70
C LEU A 220 -8.41 1.76 -10.32
N VAL A 221 -8.58 0.52 -9.83
CA VAL A 221 -7.90 -0.66 -10.42
C VAL A 221 -8.34 -0.88 -11.86
N LEU A 222 -9.64 -0.87 -12.13
CA LEU A 222 -10.18 -1.09 -13.48
C LEU A 222 -9.74 0.01 -14.46
N SER A 223 -9.78 1.28 -14.06
CA SER A 223 -9.31 2.40 -14.88
C SER A 223 -7.79 2.33 -15.13
N THR A 224 -7.01 1.93 -14.13
CA THR A 224 -5.57 1.73 -14.27
C THR A 224 -5.26 0.58 -15.22
N LYS A 225 -5.89 -0.59 -15.05
CA LYS A 225 -5.76 -1.73 -15.96
C LYS A 225 -6.10 -1.35 -17.41
N LYS A 226 -7.19 -0.61 -17.60
CA LYS A 226 -7.60 -0.10 -18.92
C LYS A 226 -6.52 0.77 -19.57
N ARG A 227 -5.96 1.72 -18.82
CA ARG A 227 -4.88 2.59 -19.33
C ARG A 227 -3.62 1.81 -19.66
N ILE A 228 -3.21 0.88 -18.80
CA ILE A 228 -2.09 -0.03 -19.07
C ILE A 228 -2.35 -0.84 -20.34
N ALA A 229 -3.57 -1.38 -20.51
CA ALA A 229 -3.94 -2.17 -21.68
C ALA A 229 -3.77 -1.36 -22.98
N PHE A 230 -4.21 -0.10 -22.99
CA PHE A 230 -4.01 0.78 -24.15
C PHE A 230 -2.55 1.17 -24.39
N ILE A 231 -1.77 1.41 -23.34
CA ILE A 231 -0.33 1.67 -23.47
C ILE A 231 0.36 0.45 -24.10
N GLU A 232 0.13 -0.75 -23.56
CA GLU A 232 0.69 -2.01 -24.08
C GLU A 232 0.22 -2.30 -25.50
N PHE A 233 -1.05 -2.02 -25.81
CA PHE A 233 -1.60 -2.17 -27.15
C PHE A 233 -0.88 -1.27 -28.17
N SER A 234 -0.65 -0.01 -27.80
CA SER A 234 0.09 0.96 -28.62
C SER A 234 1.58 0.63 -28.77
N ALA A 235 2.16 -0.03 -27.76
CA ALA A 235 3.54 -0.52 -27.75
C ALA A 235 3.72 -1.88 -28.44
N MET A 236 2.69 -2.38 -29.12
CA MET A 236 2.65 -3.67 -29.81
C MET A 236 2.75 -4.94 -28.93
N ASN A 237 2.55 -4.82 -27.62
CA ASN A 237 2.53 -5.94 -26.68
C ASN A 237 1.12 -6.56 -26.58
N VAL A 238 0.64 -7.13 -27.70
CA VAL A 238 -0.76 -7.57 -27.87
C VAL A 238 -1.20 -8.58 -26.84
N ILE A 239 -0.38 -9.60 -26.55
CA ILE A 239 -0.77 -10.69 -25.65
C ILE A 239 -1.16 -10.14 -24.28
N ARG A 240 -0.35 -9.21 -23.74
CA ARG A 240 -0.60 -8.58 -22.44
C ARG A 240 -1.80 -7.64 -22.51
N ALA A 241 -1.90 -6.83 -23.57
CA ALA A 241 -3.02 -5.91 -23.75
C ALA A 241 -4.38 -6.64 -23.83
N LEU A 242 -4.46 -7.70 -24.63
CA LEU A 242 -5.67 -8.51 -24.79
C LEU A 242 -6.07 -9.21 -23.48
N SER A 243 -5.10 -9.75 -22.75
CA SER A 243 -5.36 -10.32 -21.41
C SER A 243 -5.95 -9.28 -20.46
N LEU A 244 -5.48 -8.04 -20.50
CA LEU A 244 -6.02 -6.96 -19.66
C LEU A 244 -7.41 -6.51 -20.12
N PHE A 245 -7.70 -6.52 -21.42
CA PHE A 245 -9.04 -6.24 -21.94
C PHE A 245 -10.06 -7.30 -21.50
N ASP A 246 -9.67 -8.58 -21.55
CA ASP A 246 -10.48 -9.69 -21.04
C ASP A 246 -10.73 -9.55 -19.53
N ASP A 247 -9.69 -9.28 -18.75
CA ASP A 247 -9.74 -9.10 -17.30
C ASP A 247 -10.78 -8.06 -16.86
N ILE A 248 -10.89 -6.95 -17.59
CA ILE A 248 -11.81 -5.85 -17.26
C ILE A 248 -13.14 -5.95 -18.00
N ASN A 249 -13.35 -6.98 -18.84
CA ASN A 249 -14.47 -7.11 -19.75
C ASN A 249 -14.72 -5.83 -20.56
N LEU A 250 -13.66 -5.26 -21.15
CA LEU A 250 -13.76 -4.02 -21.93
C LEU A 250 -14.66 -4.23 -23.15
N ASP A 251 -15.53 -3.25 -23.42
CA ASP A 251 -16.33 -3.26 -24.64
C ASP A 251 -15.40 -3.17 -25.86
N PHE A 252 -15.58 -4.10 -26.79
CA PHE A 252 -14.79 -4.15 -28.02
C PHE A 252 -14.98 -2.89 -28.87
N HIS A 253 -16.14 -2.23 -28.79
CA HIS A 253 -16.36 -0.95 -29.47
C HIS A 253 -15.40 0.13 -28.96
N GLU A 254 -15.13 0.15 -27.66
CA GLU A 254 -14.21 1.11 -27.07
C GLU A 254 -12.77 0.85 -27.52
N ILE A 255 -12.38 -0.43 -27.63
CA ILE A 255 -11.08 -0.82 -28.21
C ILE A 255 -10.98 -0.26 -29.64
N MET A 256 -11.99 -0.48 -30.47
CA MET A 256 -12.00 -0.02 -31.87
C MET A 256 -11.89 1.50 -32.01
N THR A 257 -12.52 2.28 -31.12
CA THR A 257 -12.44 3.75 -31.17
C THR A 257 -11.06 4.30 -30.82
N GLN A 258 -10.27 3.55 -30.05
CA GLN A 258 -8.95 3.97 -29.58
C GLN A 258 -7.82 3.55 -30.53
N ILE A 259 -8.10 2.80 -31.59
CA ILE A 259 -7.11 2.45 -32.62
C ILE A 259 -7.05 3.62 -33.60
N PRO A 260 -6.04 4.50 -33.52
CA PRO A 260 -5.91 5.57 -34.50
C PRO A 260 -5.45 4.90 -35.80
N ASN A 261 -6.13 5.19 -36.90
CA ASN A 261 -5.65 4.93 -38.26
C ASN A 261 -5.46 3.44 -38.62
N PHE A 262 -6.56 2.69 -38.70
CA PHE A 262 -6.62 1.46 -39.50
C PHE A 262 -6.36 1.68 -41.01
N SER A 263 -6.20 2.93 -41.45
CA SER A 263 -5.87 3.26 -42.83
C SER A 263 -4.36 3.14 -43.04
N PRO A 264 -3.89 2.26 -43.96
CA PRO A 264 -2.47 2.16 -44.32
C PRO A 264 -1.85 3.51 -44.75
N LEU A 265 -2.68 4.48 -45.15
CA LEU A 265 -2.28 5.77 -45.70
C LEU A 265 -2.02 6.87 -44.64
N THR A 266 -2.44 6.67 -43.39
CA THR A 266 -2.23 7.62 -42.27
C THR A 266 -1.59 6.97 -41.05
N SER A 267 -1.15 5.73 -41.23
CA SER A 267 -0.44 4.98 -40.20
C SER A 267 0.84 5.74 -39.80
N PRO A 268 1.05 6.02 -38.49
CA PRO A 268 2.35 6.50 -38.00
C PRO A 268 3.50 5.52 -38.28
N TRP A 269 3.17 4.36 -38.83
CA TRP A 269 4.03 3.20 -39.04
C TRP A 269 4.33 2.92 -40.52
N SER A 270 4.06 3.88 -41.42
CA SER A 270 4.36 3.79 -42.85
C SER A 270 5.87 3.79 -43.19
N ASN A 271 6.73 4.25 -42.27
CA ASN A 271 8.19 4.34 -42.41
C ASN A 271 8.94 3.45 -41.42
N ILE A 272 8.52 2.19 -41.29
CA ILE A 272 9.08 1.26 -40.33
C ILE A 272 10.03 0.25 -40.99
N ASP A 273 11.10 -0.12 -40.28
CA ASP A 273 12.10 -1.14 -40.65
C ASP A 273 11.49 -2.55 -40.80
N GLU A 274 12.15 -3.45 -41.55
CA GLU A 274 11.60 -4.79 -41.85
C GLU A 274 11.28 -5.63 -40.60
N ASN A 275 12.03 -5.46 -39.52
CA ASN A 275 11.82 -6.21 -38.28
C ASN A 275 10.48 -5.83 -37.60
N THR A 276 10.21 -4.53 -37.54
CA THR A 276 8.99 -4.02 -36.92
C THR A 276 7.76 -4.18 -37.84
N LYS A 277 7.95 -4.33 -39.17
CA LYS A 277 6.89 -4.79 -40.08
C LYS A 277 6.39 -6.19 -39.74
N ASN A 278 7.31 -7.14 -39.48
CA ASN A 278 6.95 -8.49 -39.07
C ASN A 278 6.20 -8.49 -37.72
N GLN A 279 6.67 -7.68 -36.76
CA GLN A 279 5.98 -7.51 -35.47
C GLN A 279 4.57 -6.92 -35.64
N TYR A 280 4.40 -5.96 -36.54
CA TYR A 280 3.08 -5.39 -36.88
C TYR A 280 2.15 -6.42 -37.53
N SER A 281 2.64 -7.26 -38.45
CA SER A 281 1.81 -8.32 -39.05
C SER A 281 1.36 -9.35 -38.00
N GLN A 282 2.26 -9.74 -37.07
CA GLN A 282 1.89 -10.61 -35.96
C GLN A 282 0.87 -9.96 -35.02
N TRP A 283 1.07 -8.67 -34.73
CA TRP A 283 0.15 -7.86 -33.94
C TRP A 283 -1.26 -7.83 -34.56
N LEU A 284 -1.34 -7.58 -35.87
CA LEU A 284 -2.59 -7.46 -36.61
C LEU A 284 -3.34 -8.79 -36.66
N ASN A 285 -2.62 -9.89 -36.91
CA ASN A 285 -3.20 -11.24 -36.90
C ASN A 285 -3.77 -11.59 -35.51
N ALA A 286 -2.99 -11.39 -34.44
CA ALA A 286 -3.44 -11.68 -33.08
C ALA A 286 -4.65 -10.82 -32.68
N PHE A 287 -4.67 -9.56 -33.10
CA PHE A 287 -5.81 -8.68 -32.88
C PHE A 287 -7.05 -9.10 -33.68
N CYS A 288 -6.89 -9.47 -34.96
CA CYS A 288 -7.98 -9.99 -35.80
C CYS A 288 -8.58 -11.28 -35.23
N ASP A 289 -7.75 -12.20 -34.75
CA ASP A 289 -8.20 -13.45 -34.11
C ASP A 289 -9.01 -13.15 -32.84
N TYR A 290 -8.51 -12.23 -32.01
CA TYR A 290 -9.21 -11.78 -30.80
C TYR A 290 -10.57 -11.15 -31.13
N MET A 291 -10.63 -10.25 -32.11
CA MET A 291 -11.86 -9.59 -32.53
C MET A 291 -12.88 -10.59 -33.09
N THR A 292 -12.41 -11.59 -33.85
CA THR A 292 -13.25 -12.67 -34.38
C THR A 292 -13.86 -13.49 -33.25
N LYS A 293 -13.05 -13.84 -32.23
CA LYS A 293 -13.51 -14.55 -31.04
C LYS A 293 -14.55 -13.74 -30.25
N LYS A 294 -14.29 -12.46 -29.98
CA LYS A 294 -15.22 -11.57 -29.24
C LYS A 294 -16.53 -11.33 -29.99
N SER A 295 -16.47 -11.16 -31.30
CA SER A 295 -17.66 -11.06 -32.16
C SER A 295 -18.53 -12.33 -32.07
N ALA A 296 -17.90 -13.51 -32.08
CA ALA A 296 -18.60 -14.79 -31.94
C ALA A 296 -19.22 -14.95 -30.55
N GLU A 297 -18.55 -14.51 -29.48
CA GLU A 297 -19.10 -14.48 -28.12
C GLU A 297 -20.31 -13.55 -28.01
N PHE A 298 -20.24 -12.35 -28.59
CA PHE A 298 -21.35 -11.40 -28.63
C PHE A 298 -22.56 -11.95 -29.39
N SER A 299 -22.31 -12.56 -30.54
CA SER A 299 -23.36 -13.17 -31.39
C SER A 299 -24.07 -14.36 -30.72
N ARG A 300 -23.44 -14.99 -29.73
CA ARG A 300 -23.99 -16.12 -28.96
C ARG A 300 -24.73 -15.69 -27.69
N GLN A 301 -24.69 -14.41 -27.29
CA GLN A 301 -25.46 -13.95 -26.14
C GLN A 301 -26.96 -13.94 -26.46
N PRO A 302 -27.81 -14.59 -25.64
CA PRO A 302 -29.24 -14.57 -25.86
C PRO A 302 -29.75 -13.13 -25.70
N VAL A 303 -30.49 -12.65 -26.70
CA VAL A 303 -31.15 -11.34 -26.68
C VAL A 303 -32.01 -11.23 -25.42
N ARG A 304 -31.50 -10.54 -24.38
CA ARG A 304 -32.34 -10.11 -23.26
C ARG A 304 -33.45 -9.26 -23.85
N LYS A 305 -34.69 -9.75 -23.75
CA LYS A 305 -35.91 -9.05 -24.18
C LYS A 305 -35.84 -7.59 -23.72
N LYS A 306 -35.68 -6.68 -24.68
CA LYS A 306 -35.86 -5.24 -24.47
C LYS A 306 -37.16 -5.03 -23.70
N ASN A 307 -37.07 -4.37 -22.55
CA ASN A 307 -38.22 -3.85 -21.84
C ASN A 307 -39.11 -3.11 -22.85
N ARG A 308 -40.36 -3.58 -22.97
CA ARG A 308 -41.42 -2.83 -23.65
C ARG A 308 -41.47 -1.45 -23.02
N LEU A 309 -41.19 -0.42 -23.82
CA LEU A 309 -41.64 0.94 -23.58
C LEU A 309 -43.14 0.87 -23.24
N LYS A 310 -43.49 1.11 -21.97
CA LYS A 310 -44.86 1.43 -21.59
C LYS A 310 -45.14 2.83 -22.17
N ILE A 311 -45.73 2.86 -23.36
CA ILE A 311 -46.45 4.04 -23.84
C ILE A 311 -47.61 4.23 -22.87
N GLY A 312 -47.48 5.21 -21.98
CA GLY A 312 -48.55 5.63 -21.09
C GLY A 312 -49.70 6.17 -21.94
N LYS A 313 -50.82 5.45 -21.97
CA LYS A 313 -52.09 6.03 -22.39
C LYS A 313 -52.47 7.07 -21.34
N SER A 314 -52.53 8.32 -21.76
CA SER A 314 -53.18 9.42 -21.08
C SER A 314 -54.64 9.06 -20.78
N ASN A 315 -55.00 8.98 -19.50
CA ASN A 315 -56.40 9.00 -19.10
C ASN A 315 -56.87 10.46 -19.16
N ILE A 316 -57.66 10.76 -20.19
CA ILE A 316 -58.57 11.90 -20.21
C ILE A 316 -59.90 11.34 -19.69
N THR A 317 -60.38 11.90 -18.59
CA THR A 317 -61.78 11.82 -18.17
C THR A 317 -62.23 13.22 -17.84
N PHE A 318 -63.34 13.61 -18.47
CA PHE A 318 -64.09 14.85 -18.29
C PHE A 318 -64.55 15.03 -16.84
#